data_AF-A0A7K4P6X7-F1
#
_entry.id   AF-A0A7K4P6X7-F1
#
_cell.length_a   1.000
_cell.length_b   1.000
_cell.length_c   1.000
_cell.angle_alpha   90.00
_cell.angle_beta   90.00
_cell.angle_gamma   90.00
#
_symmetry.space_group_name_H-M   'P 1'
#
loop_
_entity.id
_entity.type
_entity.pdbx_description
1 polymer ?
#
loop_
_entity_poly.entity_id
_entity_poly.type
_entity_poly.pdbx_seq_one_letter_code
_entity_poly.pdbx_strand_id
1 'polypeptide(L)'
;MQIKSLKNDEYPPSEDTFFMADNIQNEKGNFALDIGSGSGYLTKLLSENFSFVVGTDINYKVLKQPTYKTKNLICCNGSDALNVKFDLIVCNLPYLATDEILDIATDGGAEGLEIPLKIIKSATPCLNASGKFLFVTSSLSNYQALIDATKKEGLTAKVIAKKKLFFEELIIIEAKK
;
A
#
# COMPACT_ATOMS: atom_id res chain seq x y z
N MET A 1 0.49 -23.01 -25.85
CA MET A 1 0.20 -21.78 -25.08
C MET A 1 0.26 -22.17 -23.61
N GLN A 2 1.36 -21.88 -22.92
CA GLN A 2 1.43 -22.11 -21.46
C GLN A 2 0.50 -21.09 -20.80
N ILE A 3 -0.47 -21.57 -20.02
CA ILE A 3 -1.27 -20.71 -19.15
C ILE A 3 -0.30 -20.25 -18.06
N LYS A 4 0.19 -19.00 -18.14
CA LYS A 4 0.91 -18.39 -17.03
C LYS A 4 -0.08 -18.30 -15.87
N SER A 5 0.17 -19.01 -14.77
CA SER A 5 -0.66 -18.94 -13.58
C SER A 5 -0.36 -17.65 -12.81
N LEU A 6 -1.40 -16.90 -12.43
CA LEU A 6 -1.26 -15.77 -11.51
C LEU A 6 -0.69 -16.27 -10.17
N LYS A 7 0.45 -15.72 -9.78
CA LYS A 7 1.00 -15.87 -8.44
C LYS A 7 0.17 -15.00 -7.49
N ASN A 8 -0.30 -15.64 -6.43
CA ASN A 8 -1.26 -15.08 -5.49
C ASN A 8 -0.99 -15.64 -4.08
N ASP A 9 0.29 -15.70 -3.73
CA ASP A 9 0.77 -16.17 -2.44
C ASP A 9 0.98 -14.99 -1.49
N GLU A 10 1.19 -15.27 -0.20
CA GLU A 10 1.56 -14.23 0.76
C GLU A 10 2.91 -13.61 0.41
N TYR A 11 2.98 -12.29 0.42
CA TYR A 11 4.24 -11.56 0.32
C TYR A 11 4.92 -11.52 1.69
N PRO A 12 6.09 -12.16 1.87
CA PRO A 12 6.81 -12.10 3.12
C PRO A 12 7.34 -10.68 3.35
N PRO A 13 7.34 -10.18 4.61
CA PRO A 13 7.95 -8.88 4.91
C PRO A 13 9.38 -8.79 4.38
N SER A 14 9.65 -7.74 3.61
CA SER A 14 10.94 -7.49 2.97
C SER A 14 11.42 -6.06 3.24
N GLU A 15 12.52 -5.64 2.60
CA GLU A 15 13.13 -4.31 2.80
C GLU A 15 12.15 -3.15 2.64
N ASP A 16 11.19 -3.25 1.73
CA ASP A 16 10.09 -2.31 1.50
C ASP A 16 9.11 -2.23 2.69
N THR A 17 8.76 -3.38 3.25
CA THR A 17 7.88 -3.52 4.41
C THR A 17 8.55 -2.94 5.64
N PHE A 18 9.82 -3.27 5.89
CA PHE A 18 10.58 -2.71 7.00
C PHE A 18 10.84 -1.22 6.83
N PHE A 19 11.09 -0.76 5.60
CA PHE A 19 11.23 0.66 5.32
C PHE A 19 9.95 1.44 5.64
N MET A 20 8.77 0.92 5.27
CA MET A 20 7.50 1.51 5.69
C MET A 20 7.36 1.49 7.22
N ALA A 21 7.61 0.33 7.85
CA ALA A 21 7.52 0.16 9.29
C ALA A 21 8.36 1.19 10.07
N ASP A 22 9.61 1.39 9.65
CA ASP A 22 10.53 2.35 10.26
C ASP A 22 9.99 3.78 10.25
N ASN A 23 9.22 4.13 9.21
CA ASN A 23 8.63 5.46 9.01
C ASN A 23 7.26 5.63 9.66
N ILE A 24 6.60 4.55 10.12
CA ILE A 24 5.26 4.61 10.73
C ILE A 24 5.21 4.11 12.18
N GLN A 25 6.27 3.48 12.70
CA GLN A 25 6.30 2.87 14.05
C GLN A 25 5.96 3.84 15.19
N ASN A 26 6.15 5.14 14.99
CA ASN A 26 5.84 6.19 15.98
C ASN A 26 4.54 6.95 15.68
N GLU A 27 3.85 6.61 14.60
CA GLU A 27 2.56 7.20 14.25
C GLU A 27 1.47 6.66 15.18
N LYS A 28 0.52 7.52 15.53
CA LYS A 28 -0.59 7.19 16.42
C LYS A 28 -1.83 7.99 16.04
N GLY A 29 -3.00 7.45 16.36
CA GLY A 29 -4.26 8.09 16.05
C GLY A 29 -5.47 7.23 16.40
N ASN A 30 -6.62 7.58 15.84
CA ASN A 30 -7.85 6.84 16.11
C ASN A 30 -8.04 5.75 15.05
N PHE A 31 -7.95 6.09 13.77
CA PHE A 31 -8.28 5.19 12.66
C PHE A 31 -7.10 5.03 11.70
N ALA A 32 -6.63 3.81 11.48
CA ALA A 32 -5.65 3.48 10.46
C ALA A 32 -6.13 2.41 9.47
N LEU A 33 -5.64 2.51 8.23
CA LEU A 33 -5.92 1.56 7.15
C LEU A 33 -4.60 1.09 6.53
N ASP A 34 -4.44 -0.22 6.39
CA ASP A 34 -3.35 -0.89 5.69
C ASP A 34 -3.90 -1.53 4.41
N ILE A 35 -3.61 -0.95 3.25
CA ILE A 35 -4.08 -1.46 1.95
C ILE A 35 -3.04 -2.38 1.34
N GLY A 36 -3.45 -3.58 0.94
CA GLY A 36 -2.52 -4.63 0.50
C GLY A 36 -1.80 -5.23 1.70
N SER A 37 -2.55 -5.53 2.77
CA SER A 37 -2.01 -5.94 4.07
C SER A 37 -1.11 -7.18 4.02
N GLY A 38 -1.24 -8.04 3.00
CA GLY A 38 -0.36 -9.19 2.79
C GLY A 38 -0.26 -10.07 4.03
N SER A 39 0.96 -10.19 4.56
CA SER A 39 1.24 -10.95 5.80
C SER A 39 0.59 -10.38 7.06
N GLY A 40 0.09 -9.15 7.02
CA GLY A 40 -0.49 -8.43 8.15
C GLY A 40 0.53 -7.70 9.03
N TYR A 41 1.81 -7.66 8.65
CA TYR A 41 2.89 -7.07 9.46
C TYR A 41 2.62 -5.59 9.79
N LEU A 42 2.34 -4.77 8.77
CA LEU A 42 2.05 -3.35 8.96
C LEU A 42 0.72 -3.13 9.69
N THR A 43 -0.32 -3.89 9.35
CA THR A 43 -1.60 -3.89 10.08
C THR A 43 -1.38 -4.14 11.58
N LYS A 44 -0.53 -5.12 11.91
CA LYS A 44 -0.20 -5.47 13.30
C LYS A 44 0.54 -4.34 14.00
N LEU A 45 1.56 -3.76 13.37
CA LEU A 45 2.29 -2.60 13.90
C LEU A 45 1.35 -1.42 14.18
N LEU A 46 0.48 -1.08 13.23
CA LEU A 46 -0.52 -0.01 13.41
C LEU A 46 -1.46 -0.29 14.58
N SER A 47 -1.84 -1.56 14.80
CA SER A 47 -2.76 -1.94 15.89
C SER A 47 -2.22 -1.70 17.30
N GLU A 48 -0.92 -1.42 17.43
CA GLU A 48 -0.27 -1.12 18.71
C GLU A 48 -0.43 0.37 19.08
N ASN A 49 -0.62 1.24 18.08
CA ASN A 49 -0.64 2.69 18.26
C ASN A 49 -1.96 3.37 17.83
N PHE A 50 -2.88 2.64 17.19
CA PHE A 50 -4.17 3.15 16.73
C PHE A 50 -5.35 2.43 17.38
N SER A 51 -6.42 3.18 17.66
CA SER A 51 -7.62 2.64 18.34
C SER A 51 -8.42 1.67 17.47
N PHE A 52 -8.44 1.90 16.16
CA PHE A 52 -9.13 1.07 15.18
C PHE A 52 -8.28 0.94 13.91
N VAL A 53 -7.95 -0.29 13.56
CA VAL A 53 -7.14 -0.60 12.38
C VAL A 53 -7.88 -1.57 11.48
N VAL A 54 -7.88 -1.29 10.18
CA VAL A 54 -8.40 -2.18 9.13
C VAL A 54 -7.25 -2.56 8.20
N GLY A 55 -7.13 -3.85 7.90
CA GLY A 55 -6.30 -4.33 6.79
C GLY A 55 -7.20 -4.73 5.62
N THR A 56 -6.86 -4.30 4.41
CA THR A 56 -7.52 -4.77 3.18
C THR A 56 -6.54 -5.50 2.30
N ASP A 57 -7.03 -6.48 1.55
CA ASP A 57 -6.25 -7.15 0.51
C ASP A 57 -7.20 -7.67 -0.57
N ILE A 58 -6.72 -7.75 -1.81
CA ILE A 58 -7.47 -8.38 -2.90
C ILE A 58 -7.43 -9.91 -2.78
N ASN A 59 -6.39 -10.44 -2.12
CA ASN A 59 -6.17 -11.86 -1.97
C ASN A 59 -6.85 -12.40 -0.69
N TYR A 60 -8.03 -12.99 -0.86
CA TYR A 60 -8.72 -13.67 0.23
C TYR A 60 -7.87 -14.72 0.96
N LYS A 61 -6.93 -15.39 0.27
CA LYS A 61 -6.12 -16.45 0.88
C LYS A 61 -5.21 -15.92 1.98
N VAL A 62 -4.55 -14.77 1.76
CA VAL A 62 -3.67 -14.15 2.77
C VAL A 62 -4.47 -13.63 3.96
N LEU A 63 -5.67 -13.10 3.71
CA LEU A 63 -6.56 -12.63 4.78
C LEU A 63 -7.14 -13.76 5.64
N LYS A 64 -7.30 -14.97 5.07
CA LYS A 64 -7.88 -16.10 5.80
C LYS A 64 -6.97 -16.58 6.94
N GLN A 65 -5.66 -16.54 6.73
CA GLN A 65 -4.65 -16.98 7.71
C GLN A 65 -3.37 -16.15 7.58
N PRO A 66 -3.41 -14.84 7.91
CA PRO A 66 -2.22 -14.01 7.84
C PRO A 66 -1.18 -14.48 8.86
N THR A 67 0.09 -14.39 8.49
CA THR A 67 1.20 -14.65 9.41
C THR A 67 1.10 -13.79 10.69
N TYR A 68 0.74 -12.51 10.54
CA TYR A 68 0.55 -11.56 11.64
C TYR A 68 -0.95 -11.29 11.85
N LYS A 69 -1.57 -12.01 12.79
CA LYS A 69 -3.02 -11.96 13.01
C LYS A 69 -3.50 -10.61 13.55
N THR A 70 -4.53 -10.08 12.90
CA THR A 70 -5.26 -8.87 13.30
C THR A 70 -6.78 -9.10 13.20
N LYS A 71 -7.59 -8.15 13.70
CA LYS A 71 -9.03 -8.36 13.90
C LYS A 71 -9.89 -7.98 12.68
N ASN A 72 -9.60 -6.84 12.05
CA ASN A 72 -10.49 -6.27 11.03
C ASN A 72 -9.85 -6.40 9.65
N LEU A 73 -10.08 -7.53 9.01
CA LEU A 73 -9.54 -7.85 7.69
C LEU A 73 -10.66 -7.96 6.67
N ILE A 74 -10.52 -7.27 5.53
CA ILE A 74 -11.56 -7.17 4.50
C ILE A 74 -10.97 -7.47 3.13
N CYS A 75 -11.59 -8.42 2.42
CA CYS A 75 -11.21 -8.74 1.04
C CYS A 75 -11.88 -7.77 0.08
N CYS A 76 -11.11 -6.88 -0.55
CA CYS A 76 -11.63 -5.91 -1.53
C CYS A 76 -10.52 -5.35 -2.43
N ASN A 77 -10.90 -4.62 -3.47
CA ASN A 77 -9.94 -3.88 -4.30
C ASN A 77 -9.60 -2.56 -3.60
N GLY A 78 -8.35 -2.39 -3.18
CA GLY A 78 -7.91 -1.20 -2.46
C GLY A 78 -8.71 -0.99 -1.17
N SER A 79 -9.61 0.00 -1.18
CA SER A 79 -10.56 0.29 -0.10
C SER A 79 -12.00 0.41 -0.58
N ASP A 80 -12.36 -0.17 -1.73
CA ASP A 80 -13.68 0.00 -2.37
C ASP A 80 -14.87 -0.43 -1.49
N ALA A 81 -14.63 -1.35 -0.55
CA ALA A 81 -15.64 -1.83 0.39
C ALA A 81 -15.83 -0.93 1.63
N LEU A 82 -15.06 0.16 1.75
CA LEU A 82 -15.01 0.99 2.95
C LEU A 82 -15.70 2.33 2.74
N ASN A 83 -16.41 2.80 3.77
CA ASN A 83 -16.92 4.17 3.87
C ASN A 83 -16.48 4.84 5.19
N VAL A 84 -15.38 4.37 5.75
CA VAL A 84 -14.77 4.91 6.98
C VAL A 84 -13.69 5.91 6.58
N LYS A 85 -13.48 6.94 7.41
CA LYS A 85 -12.39 7.89 7.21
C LYS A 85 -11.23 7.59 8.16
N PHE A 86 -10.01 7.60 7.64
CA PHE A 86 -8.80 7.21 8.37
C PHE A 86 -7.83 8.38 8.54
N ASP A 87 -7.20 8.43 9.71
CA ASP A 87 -6.15 9.40 10.06
C ASP A 87 -4.85 9.07 9.35
N LEU A 88 -4.57 7.77 9.20
CA LEU A 88 -3.42 7.24 8.49
C LEU A 88 -3.87 6.12 7.54
N ILE A 89 -3.54 6.26 6.27
CA ILE A 89 -3.60 5.17 5.29
C ILE A 89 -2.16 4.79 4.94
N VAL A 90 -1.82 3.51 4.90
CA VAL A 90 -0.53 3.01 4.43
C VAL A 90 -0.74 2.00 3.31
N CYS A 91 0.21 1.94 2.37
CA CYS A 91 0.24 0.91 1.34
C CYS A 91 1.67 0.65 0.88
N ASN A 92 2.13 -0.60 0.93
CA ASN A 92 3.27 -1.01 0.14
C ASN A 92 2.77 -1.38 -1.26
N LEU A 93 2.93 -0.48 -2.24
CA LEU A 93 2.29 -0.65 -3.54
C LEU A 93 2.92 -1.81 -4.32
N PRO A 94 2.15 -2.52 -5.16
CA PRO A 94 2.73 -3.30 -6.24
C PRO A 94 3.28 -2.31 -7.28
N TYR A 95 4.57 -2.00 -7.22
CA TYR A 95 5.18 -0.91 -7.98
C TYR A 95 6.03 -1.37 -9.18
N LEU A 96 6.27 -2.67 -9.38
CA LEU A 96 7.15 -3.13 -10.44
C LEU A 96 6.55 -2.83 -11.82
N ALA A 97 7.33 -2.23 -12.70
CA ALA A 97 6.93 -2.01 -14.09
C ALA A 97 6.94 -3.35 -14.83
N THR A 98 5.76 -3.79 -15.28
CA THR A 98 5.58 -5.08 -15.96
C THR A 98 4.61 -4.95 -17.15
N ASP A 99 4.82 -5.77 -18.18
CA ASP A 99 3.92 -5.82 -19.35
C ASP A 99 2.61 -6.58 -19.04
N GLU A 100 2.67 -7.52 -18.09
CA GLU A 100 1.54 -8.34 -17.63
C GLU A 100 1.52 -8.35 -16.09
N ILE A 101 0.34 -8.49 -15.50
CA ILE A 101 0.18 -8.72 -14.06
C ILE A 101 0.23 -10.23 -13.81
N LEU A 102 1.38 -10.72 -13.35
CA LEU A 102 1.61 -12.13 -13.04
C LEU A 102 1.72 -12.36 -11.54
N ASP A 103 2.27 -11.42 -10.79
CA ASP A 103 2.31 -11.42 -9.34
C ASP A 103 1.54 -10.21 -8.79
N ILE A 104 0.36 -10.48 -8.23
CA ILE A 104 -0.52 -9.41 -7.73
C ILE A 104 0.06 -8.63 -6.56
N ALA A 105 1.10 -9.15 -5.89
CA ALA A 105 1.73 -8.51 -4.75
C ALA A 105 2.76 -7.46 -5.16
N THR A 106 3.36 -7.59 -6.36
CA THR A 106 4.49 -6.74 -6.77
C THR A 106 4.27 -6.03 -8.11
N ASP A 107 3.46 -6.58 -9.01
CA ASP A 107 3.33 -6.08 -10.38
C ASP A 107 2.42 -4.86 -10.43
N GLY A 108 2.99 -3.71 -10.81
CA GLY A 108 2.28 -2.44 -10.96
C GLY A 108 1.72 -2.20 -12.36
N GLY A 109 2.05 -3.07 -13.32
CA GLY A 109 1.65 -2.94 -14.73
C GLY A 109 2.50 -1.92 -15.48
N ALA A 110 1.94 -1.32 -16.54
CA ALA A 110 2.66 -0.40 -17.41
C ALA A 110 3.31 0.74 -16.60
N GLU A 111 4.63 0.89 -16.74
CA GLU A 111 5.48 1.83 -16.00
C GLU A 111 5.42 1.73 -14.45
N GLY A 112 4.78 0.68 -13.92
CA GLY A 112 4.51 0.53 -12.49
C GLY A 112 3.40 1.46 -11.99
N LEU A 113 2.47 1.86 -12.86
CA LEU A 113 1.45 2.87 -12.55
C LEU A 113 0.01 2.33 -12.52
N GLU A 114 -0.30 1.28 -13.29
CA GLU A 114 -1.67 0.85 -13.52
C GLU A 114 -2.40 0.45 -12.23
N ILE A 115 -1.80 -0.46 -11.45
CA ILE A 115 -2.38 -0.93 -10.19
C ILE A 115 -2.26 0.14 -9.10
N PRO A 116 -1.10 0.81 -8.92
CA PRO A 116 -0.98 1.89 -7.94
C PRO A 116 -2.00 3.01 -8.07
N LEU A 117 -2.31 3.47 -9.29
CA LEU A 117 -3.30 4.53 -9.48
C LEU A 117 -4.72 4.09 -9.12
N LYS A 118 -5.08 2.83 -9.37
CA LYS A 118 -6.37 2.26 -8.94
C LYS A 118 -6.47 2.24 -7.41
N ILE A 119 -5.40 1.83 -6.73
CA ILE A 119 -5.34 1.82 -5.26
C ILE A 119 -5.45 3.24 -4.70
N ILE A 120 -4.69 4.19 -5.25
CA ILE A 120 -4.70 5.59 -4.79
C ILE A 120 -6.08 6.20 -4.94
N LYS A 121 -6.71 6.02 -6.10
CA LYS A 121 -8.08 6.48 -6.34
C LYS A 121 -9.10 5.89 -5.38
N SER A 122 -8.96 4.60 -5.05
CA SER A 122 -9.81 3.93 -4.07
C SER A 122 -9.61 4.47 -2.64
N ALA A 123 -8.37 4.79 -2.27
CA ALA A 123 -7.99 5.29 -0.95
C ALA A 123 -8.40 6.75 -0.70
N THR A 124 -8.37 7.61 -1.72
CA THR A 124 -8.62 9.06 -1.60
C THR A 124 -9.93 9.41 -0.88
N PRO A 125 -11.09 8.79 -1.18
CA PRO A 125 -12.31 9.02 -0.45
C PRO A 125 -12.21 8.65 1.04
N CYS A 126 -11.45 7.62 1.39
CA CYS A 126 -11.29 7.13 2.76
C CYS A 126 -10.33 7.97 3.61
N LEU A 127 -9.63 8.96 3.04
CA LEU A 127 -8.69 9.80 3.77
C LEU A 127 -9.41 10.89 4.59
N ASN A 128 -9.08 11.05 5.88
CA ASN A 128 -9.55 12.19 6.68
C ASN A 128 -9.01 13.52 6.13
N ALA A 129 -9.70 14.64 6.40
CA ALA A 129 -9.26 15.97 5.97
C ALA A 129 -7.87 16.35 6.51
N SER A 130 -7.56 15.96 7.75
CA SER A 130 -6.24 16.11 8.38
C SER A 130 -5.38 14.85 8.30
N GLY A 131 -5.86 13.82 7.59
CA GLY A 131 -5.19 12.54 7.50
C GLY A 131 -4.03 12.57 6.51
N LYS A 132 -3.20 11.54 6.54
CA LYS A 132 -2.15 11.31 5.53
C LYS A 132 -2.21 9.91 4.97
N PHE A 133 -1.87 9.80 3.69
CA PHE A 133 -1.70 8.55 2.98
C PHE A 133 -0.22 8.38 2.67
N LEU A 134 0.41 7.36 3.24
CA LEU A 134 1.80 7.00 2.98
C LEU A 134 1.85 5.78 2.07
N PHE A 135 2.66 5.82 1.02
CA PHE A 135 2.86 4.65 0.19
C PHE A 135 4.30 4.47 -0.28
N VAL A 136 4.74 3.21 -0.34
CA VAL A 136 6.06 2.82 -0.87
C VAL A 136 5.96 2.65 -2.38
N THR A 137 6.98 3.11 -3.09
CA THR A 137 7.25 2.84 -4.50
C THR A 137 8.77 2.71 -4.71
N SER A 138 9.21 2.56 -5.96
CA SER A 138 10.61 2.34 -6.29
C SER A 138 11.07 3.22 -7.45
N SER A 139 12.36 3.56 -7.47
CA SER A 139 13.04 4.17 -8.62
C SER A 139 13.01 3.32 -9.89
N LEU A 140 12.66 2.04 -9.80
CA LEU A 140 12.44 1.16 -10.97
C LEU A 140 11.08 1.42 -11.66
N SER A 141 10.22 2.21 -11.02
CA SER A 141 8.91 2.63 -11.54
C SER A 141 8.91 4.13 -11.87
N ASN A 142 7.90 4.58 -12.63
CA ASN A 142 7.74 5.99 -12.92
C ASN A 142 7.09 6.75 -11.74
N TYR A 143 7.75 6.76 -10.58
CA TYR A 143 7.21 7.36 -9.36
C TYR A 143 6.93 8.86 -9.49
N GLN A 144 7.60 9.56 -10.41
CA GLN A 144 7.32 10.97 -10.67
C GLN A 144 5.95 11.15 -11.34
N ALA A 145 5.63 10.31 -12.34
CA ALA A 145 4.29 10.28 -12.92
C ALA A 145 3.23 9.83 -11.91
N LEU A 146 3.56 8.90 -11.00
CA LEU A 146 2.69 8.50 -9.90
C LEU A 146 2.35 9.69 -8.99
N ILE A 147 3.34 10.49 -8.60
CA ILE A 147 3.14 11.73 -7.83
C ILE A 147 2.23 12.70 -8.57
N ASP A 148 2.47 12.93 -9.87
CA ASP A 148 1.69 13.89 -10.64
C ASP A 148 0.25 13.43 -10.87
N ALA A 149 0.03 12.13 -11.04
CA ALA A 149 -1.30 11.54 -11.10
C ALA A 149 -2.00 11.57 -9.74
N THR A 150 -1.29 11.32 -8.64
CA THR A 150 -1.83 11.50 -7.27
C THR A 150 -2.31 12.93 -7.05
N LYS A 151 -1.60 13.93 -7.59
CA LYS A 151 -2.04 15.33 -7.52
C LYS A 151 -3.31 15.60 -8.33
N LYS A 152 -3.47 14.95 -9.47
CA LYS A 152 -4.70 15.05 -10.28
C LYS A 152 -5.92 14.45 -9.59
N GLU A 153 -5.73 13.51 -8.66
CA GLU A 153 -6.78 12.97 -7.79
C GLU A 153 -7.16 13.93 -6.62
N GLY A 154 -6.65 15.17 -6.63
CA GLY A 154 -7.01 16.19 -5.65
C GLY A 154 -6.23 16.12 -4.34
N LEU A 155 -5.07 15.46 -4.34
CA LEU A 155 -4.17 15.39 -3.19
C LEU A 155 -2.91 16.24 -3.42
N THR A 156 -2.28 16.69 -2.34
CA THR A 156 -0.85 17.00 -2.36
C THR A 156 -0.06 15.68 -2.35
N ALA A 157 1.15 15.68 -2.92
CA ALA A 157 2.04 14.51 -2.89
C ALA A 157 3.51 14.94 -2.87
N LYS A 158 4.30 14.41 -1.93
CA LYS A 158 5.73 14.68 -1.78
C LYS A 158 6.50 13.45 -1.30
N VAL A 159 7.76 13.35 -1.69
CA VAL A 159 8.69 12.36 -1.13
C VAL A 159 9.02 12.76 0.31
N ILE A 160 8.89 11.82 1.26
CA ILE A 160 9.26 12.04 2.67
C ILE A 160 10.46 11.21 3.12
N ALA A 161 10.71 10.07 2.47
CA ALA A 161 11.85 9.22 2.78
C ALA A 161 12.32 8.49 1.52
N LYS A 162 13.61 8.17 1.49
CA LYS A 162 14.26 7.35 0.46
C LYS A 162 15.22 6.36 1.13
N LYS A 163 15.29 5.14 0.60
CA LYS A 163 16.24 4.12 1.04
C LYS A 163 16.92 3.50 -0.18
N LYS A 164 18.23 3.70 -0.29
CA LYS A 164 19.03 3.14 -1.38
C LYS A 164 19.32 1.66 -1.13
N LEU A 165 18.93 0.81 -2.07
CA LEU A 165 19.30 -0.60 -2.17
C LEU A 165 20.30 -0.79 -3.32
N PHE A 166 20.73 -2.03 -3.55
CA PHE A 166 21.74 -2.31 -4.58
C PHE A 166 21.26 -2.03 -6.00
N PHE A 167 20.01 -2.39 -6.32
CA PHE A 167 19.42 -2.25 -7.66
C PHE A 167 18.34 -1.17 -7.78
N GLU A 168 17.85 -0.65 -6.66
CA GLU A 168 16.75 0.30 -6.63
C GLU A 168 16.88 1.28 -5.46
N GLU A 169 16.12 2.35 -5.50
CA GLU A 169 15.85 3.22 -4.36
C GLU A 169 14.36 3.08 -4.01
N LEU A 170 14.06 2.65 -2.80
CA LEU A 170 12.71 2.66 -2.26
C LEU A 170 12.34 4.08 -1.83
N ILE A 171 11.10 4.48 -2.08
CA ILE A 171 10.64 5.85 -1.91
C ILE A 171 9.30 5.82 -1.17
N ILE A 172 9.18 6.56 -0.07
CA ILE A 172 7.88 6.80 0.56
C ILE A 172 7.36 8.16 0.15
N ILE A 173 6.15 8.16 -0.39
CA ILE A 173 5.38 9.35 -0.72
C ILE A 173 4.36 9.61 0.38
N GLU A 174 4.28 10.85 0.85
CA GLU A 174 3.17 11.35 1.65
C GLU A 174 2.19 12.09 0.74
N ALA A 175 0.93 11.67 0.78
CA ALA A 175 -0.19 12.38 0.17
C ALA A 175 -1.21 12.85 1.21
N LYS A 176 -1.76 14.06 1.00
CA LYS A 176 -2.74 14.72 1.89
C LYS A 176 -3.80 15.44 1.07
N LYS A 177 -4.99 15.67 1.63
CA LYS A 177 -6.02 16.50 1.01
C LYS A 177 -5.60 17.97 0.90
#